data_AF-A0A1C6RT19-F1
#
_entry.id   AF-A0A1C6RT19-F1
#
_cell.length_a   1.000
_cell.length_b   1.000
_cell.length_c   1.000
_cell.angle_alpha   90.00
_cell.angle_beta   90.00
_cell.angle_gamma   90.00
#
_symmetry.space_group_name_H-M   'P 1'
#
loop_
_entity.id
_entity.type
_entity.pdbx_description
1 polymer ?
#
loop_
_entity_poly.entity_id
_entity_poly.type
_entity_poly.pdbx_seq_one_letter_code
_entity_poly.pdbx_strand_id
1 'polypeptide(L)'
;MGRVGVHVAGAILEGQLGWRFREQHESDWGIDALVEIVSNGHPTGKIVALQIKAGQSWFQHRSHNGWTFYGTKRHRLYWLGHDLPVLVVLVDPRTGMAYWAHVTEIDAEPTASAFKLNIPEYQVLGPSAARQIEQIRRMWQPVRGDRWSRARDAIASCRAVGIPVAPSASLWDAFAASLPASQLSTSAAITFGLRLSGDAPATVKTAATDHRSPVRLTLEDLRGTWFPSGSTEVFVCENHVVVESVIRTLGVRSRPLIVLGGFPGKATEYLLLGLGFAGCVVQVHADHDAVGRKIKGTLFGQTIKFHEWKPCKDRALTELRTSRAEELCLPDLLGALRIAD
;
A
#
# COMPACT_ATOMS: atom_id res chain seq x y z
N MET A 1 -26.88 8.66 27.50
CA MET A 1 -25.67 9.39 27.93
C MET A 1 -24.86 9.97 26.77
N GLY A 2 -24.73 9.30 25.61
CA GLY A 2 -23.98 9.83 24.46
C GLY A 2 -24.36 11.27 24.04
N ARG A 3 -25.66 11.56 23.91
CA ARG A 3 -26.16 12.91 23.56
C ARG A 3 -25.74 14.02 24.53
N VAL A 4 -25.62 13.73 25.83
CA VAL A 4 -25.19 14.72 26.82
C VAL A 4 -23.74 15.15 26.56
N GLY A 5 -22.87 14.22 26.18
CA GLY A 5 -21.49 14.55 25.83
C GLY A 5 -21.39 15.43 24.59
N VAL A 6 -22.17 15.11 23.56
CA VAL A 6 -22.23 15.90 22.33
C VAL A 6 -22.68 17.34 22.61
N HIS A 7 -23.71 17.52 23.45
CA HIS A 7 -24.16 18.86 23.85
C HIS A 7 -23.11 19.64 24.65
N VAL A 8 -22.42 19.00 25.61
CA VAL A 8 -21.37 19.66 26.40
C VAL A 8 -20.18 20.06 25.51
N ALA A 9 -19.70 19.14 24.66
CA ALA A 9 -18.61 19.44 23.73
C ALA A 9 -18.99 20.55 22.74
N GLY A 10 -20.21 20.50 22.19
CA GLY A 10 -20.76 21.54 21.33
C GLY A 10 -20.81 22.91 22.03
N ALA A 11 -21.31 22.97 23.26
CA ALA A 11 -21.36 24.20 24.05
C ALA A 11 -19.96 24.80 24.31
N ILE A 12 -18.94 23.98 24.57
CA ILE A 12 -17.56 24.45 24.71
C ILE A 12 -17.03 24.99 23.38
N LEU A 13 -17.21 24.25 22.29
CA LEU A 13 -16.66 24.60 20.98
C LEU A 13 -17.33 25.84 20.37
N GLU A 14 -18.65 25.94 20.45
CA GLU A 14 -19.40 27.08 19.93
C GLU A 14 -19.35 28.27 20.88
N GLY A 15 -19.53 28.04 22.19
CA GLY A 15 -19.64 29.11 23.18
C GLY A 15 -18.30 29.69 23.64
N GLN A 16 -17.25 28.86 23.76
CA GLN A 16 -15.96 29.32 24.27
C GLN A 16 -14.92 29.52 23.17
N LEU A 17 -14.87 28.64 22.16
CA LEU A 17 -13.95 28.80 21.03
C LEU A 17 -14.55 29.57 19.85
N GLY A 18 -15.88 29.70 19.76
CA GLY A 18 -16.55 30.34 18.62
C GLY A 18 -16.50 29.53 17.33
N TRP A 19 -16.17 28.24 17.40
CA TRP A 19 -16.06 27.34 16.25
C TRP A 19 -17.42 26.76 15.87
N ARG A 20 -17.60 26.31 14.62
CA ARG A 20 -18.89 25.74 14.16
C ARG A 20 -18.93 24.25 14.41
N PHE A 21 -19.87 23.81 15.23
CA PHE A 21 -20.07 22.40 15.56
C PHE A 21 -21.16 21.77 14.70
N ARG A 22 -20.93 20.58 14.15
CA ARG A 22 -21.90 19.82 13.33
C ARG A 22 -21.98 18.38 13.82
N GLU A 23 -23.01 18.07 14.59
CA GLU A 23 -23.31 16.71 15.05
C GLU A 23 -23.60 15.77 13.87
N GLN A 24 -23.06 14.55 13.93
CA GLN A 24 -23.32 13.48 12.98
C GLN A 24 -24.32 12.50 13.59
N HIS A 25 -25.47 12.31 12.94
CA HIS A 25 -26.58 11.53 13.48
C HIS A 25 -26.52 10.03 13.09
N GLU A 26 -25.68 9.68 12.12
CA GLU A 26 -25.42 8.31 11.67
C GLU A 26 -23.90 8.04 11.75
N SER A 27 -23.46 7.22 12.71
CA SER A 27 -22.02 7.00 12.93
C SER A 27 -21.67 5.53 13.16
N ASP A 28 -21.71 4.75 12.08
CA ASP A 28 -21.24 3.35 12.10
C ASP A 28 -19.72 3.22 12.31
N TRP A 29 -18.99 4.34 12.14
CA TRP A 29 -17.53 4.41 12.12
C TRP A 29 -16.91 5.29 13.21
N GLY A 30 -17.70 5.78 14.16
CA GLY A 30 -17.20 6.43 15.38
C GLY A 30 -16.71 7.88 15.19
N ILE A 31 -17.35 8.64 14.32
CA ILE A 31 -17.25 10.12 14.28
C ILE A 31 -18.59 10.69 14.74
N ASP A 32 -18.60 11.39 15.87
CA ASP A 32 -19.84 11.95 16.45
C ASP A 32 -20.07 13.39 16.00
N ALA A 33 -19.01 14.12 15.63
CA ALA A 33 -19.14 15.50 15.18
C ALA A 33 -17.99 15.92 14.26
N LEU A 34 -18.30 16.91 13.42
CA LEU A 34 -17.33 17.69 12.65
C LEU A 34 -17.30 19.11 13.18
N VAL A 35 -16.10 19.68 13.30
CA VAL A 35 -15.91 21.03 13.85
C VAL A 35 -15.10 21.87 12.88
N GLU A 36 -15.69 22.95 12.40
CA GLU A 36 -15.02 23.92 11.53
C GLU A 36 -14.44 25.07 12.36
N ILE A 37 -13.13 25.25 12.23
CA ILE A 37 -12.39 26.33 12.88
C ILE A 37 -12.86 27.67 12.29
N VAL A 38 -13.16 28.61 13.18
CA VAL A 38 -13.55 29.98 12.85
C VAL A 38 -12.43 30.93 13.25
N SER A 39 -12.08 31.85 12.37
CA SER A 39 -11.08 32.89 12.62
C SER A 39 -11.65 34.24 12.22
N ASN A 40 -11.52 35.25 13.09
CA ASN A 40 -12.07 36.59 12.87
C ASN A 40 -13.56 36.59 12.50
N GLY A 41 -14.36 35.71 13.12
CA GLY A 41 -15.80 35.57 12.85
C GLY A 41 -16.15 34.83 11.55
N HIS A 42 -15.16 34.40 10.76
CA HIS A 42 -15.38 33.70 9.49
C HIS A 42 -14.97 32.22 9.57
N PRO A 43 -15.81 31.29 9.08
CA PRO A 43 -15.42 29.89 8.92
C PRO A 43 -14.23 29.76 7.98
N THR A 44 -13.23 28.96 8.37
CA THR A 44 -11.96 28.86 7.63
C THR A 44 -11.92 27.72 6.61
N GLY A 45 -12.96 26.88 6.54
CA GLY A 45 -12.92 25.61 5.80
C GLY A 45 -12.05 24.52 6.43
N LYS A 46 -11.36 24.80 7.55
CA LYS A 46 -10.50 23.83 8.25
C LYS A 46 -11.33 23.07 9.28
N ILE A 47 -11.50 21.76 9.04
CA ILE A 47 -12.40 20.91 9.83
C ILE A 47 -11.63 19.82 10.56
N VAL A 48 -11.95 19.58 11.84
CA VAL A 48 -11.52 18.40 12.60
C VAL A 48 -12.70 17.49 12.90
N ALA A 49 -12.44 16.18 12.98
CA ALA A 49 -13.44 15.19 13.34
C ALA A 49 -13.31 14.82 14.82
N LEU A 50 -14.43 14.60 15.50
CA LEU A 50 -14.45 14.24 16.92
C LEU A 50 -15.12 12.88 17.13
N GLN A 51 -14.50 12.05 17.96
CA GLN A 51 -15.17 10.97 18.69
C GLN A 51 -15.35 11.43 20.14
N ILE A 52 -16.59 11.53 20.58
CA ILE A 52 -17.00 12.03 21.89
C ILE A 52 -17.51 10.87 22.75
N LYS A 53 -16.91 10.67 23.91
CA LYS A 53 -17.33 9.68 24.90
C LYS A 53 -17.69 10.35 26.21
N ALA A 54 -18.93 10.18 26.65
CA ALA A 54 -19.47 10.84 27.85
C ALA A 54 -19.74 9.82 28.96
N GLY A 55 -19.40 10.20 30.19
CA GLY A 55 -19.77 9.46 31.40
C GLY A 55 -18.59 8.92 32.20
N GLN A 56 -18.85 8.59 33.46
CA GLN A 56 -17.83 8.27 34.45
C GLN A 56 -17.01 7.02 34.17
N SER A 57 -17.56 6.06 33.41
CA SER A 57 -16.84 4.85 33.02
C SER A 57 -15.56 5.15 32.24
N TRP A 58 -15.53 6.24 31.46
CA TRP A 58 -14.36 6.64 30.67
C TRP A 58 -13.24 7.24 31.53
N PHE A 59 -13.50 7.57 32.78
CA PHE A 59 -12.55 8.16 33.73
C PHE A 59 -12.01 7.14 34.75
N GLN A 60 -12.36 5.86 34.62
CA GLN A 60 -11.95 4.80 35.56
C GLN A 60 -10.50 4.31 35.32
N HIS A 61 -10.04 4.29 34.07
CA HIS A 61 -8.71 3.79 33.71
C HIS A 61 -7.64 4.87 33.82
N ARG A 62 -7.19 5.18 35.04
CA ARG A 62 -6.11 6.17 35.26
C ARG A 62 -4.80 5.74 34.60
N SER A 63 -4.13 6.71 33.97
CA SER A 63 -2.75 6.60 33.51
C SER A 63 -1.85 7.49 34.39
N HIS A 64 -0.56 7.62 34.04
CA HIS A 64 0.37 8.49 34.77
C HIS A 64 -0.09 9.96 34.85
N ASN A 65 -0.75 10.47 33.80
CA ASN A 65 -1.10 11.89 33.68
C ASN A 65 -2.51 12.12 33.08
N GLY A 66 -3.43 11.16 33.25
CA GLY A 66 -4.76 11.24 32.66
C GLY A 66 -5.50 9.92 32.68
N TRP A 67 -6.09 9.55 31.55
CA TRP A 67 -6.90 8.34 31.39
C TRP A 67 -6.58 7.57 30.12
N THR A 68 -6.60 6.25 30.21
CA THR A 68 -6.40 5.38 29.05
C THR A 68 -7.74 5.13 28.35
N PHE A 69 -7.88 5.62 27.13
CA PHE A 69 -8.96 5.27 26.24
C PHE A 69 -8.62 3.97 25.51
N TYR A 70 -9.57 3.03 25.45
CA TYR A 70 -9.45 1.81 24.64
C TYR A 70 -10.43 1.85 23.47
N GLY A 71 -9.94 1.58 22.27
CA GLY A 71 -10.75 1.50 21.06
C GLY A 71 -10.45 0.24 20.24
N THR A 72 -11.31 -0.06 19.27
CA THR A 72 -11.15 -1.25 18.41
C THR A 72 -10.04 -1.03 17.38
N LYS A 73 -9.39 -2.11 16.91
CA LYS A 73 -8.43 -2.03 15.79
C LYS A 73 -9.04 -1.38 14.54
N ARG A 74 -10.31 -1.66 14.27
CA ARG A 74 -11.08 -1.06 13.17
C ARG A 74 -11.16 0.46 13.30
N HIS A 75 -11.48 0.98 14.48
CA HIS A 75 -11.52 2.42 14.73
C HIS A 75 -10.13 3.06 14.59
N ARG A 76 -9.07 2.41 15.08
CA ARG A 76 -7.70 2.93 14.89
C ARG A 76 -7.37 3.09 13.41
N LEU A 77 -7.59 2.05 12.61
CA LEU A 77 -7.29 2.08 11.18
C LEU A 77 -8.13 3.14 10.46
N TYR A 78 -9.43 3.20 10.78
CA TYR A 78 -10.35 4.17 10.20
C TYR A 78 -9.94 5.61 10.56
N TRP A 79 -9.64 5.90 11.83
CA TRP A 79 -9.28 7.24 12.30
C TRP A 79 -7.92 7.70 11.79
N LEU A 80 -6.91 6.83 11.78
CA LEU A 80 -5.60 7.15 11.23
C LEU A 80 -5.69 7.43 9.72
N GLY A 81 -6.53 6.71 8.98
CA GLY A 81 -6.75 6.90 7.55
C GLY A 81 -7.79 7.97 7.19
N HIS A 82 -8.39 8.65 8.16
CA HIS A 82 -9.46 9.61 7.93
C HIS A 82 -8.93 10.92 7.32
N ASP A 83 -9.64 11.49 6.34
CA ASP A 83 -9.20 12.71 5.63
C ASP A 83 -9.14 13.96 6.55
N LEU A 84 -9.82 13.90 7.69
CA LEU A 84 -9.75 14.89 8.77
C LEU A 84 -9.03 14.29 9.98
N PRO A 85 -8.22 15.07 10.72
CA PRO A 85 -7.65 14.59 11.97
C PRO A 85 -8.78 14.25 12.92
N VAL A 86 -8.65 13.12 13.61
CA VAL A 86 -9.64 12.65 14.57
C VAL A 86 -9.12 12.94 15.98
N LEU A 87 -9.92 13.66 16.77
CA LEU A 87 -9.69 13.85 18.19
C LEU A 87 -10.65 12.96 18.99
N VAL A 88 -10.13 12.27 19.99
CA VAL A 88 -10.96 11.60 21.00
C VAL A 88 -11.18 12.58 22.13
N VAL A 89 -12.45 12.80 22.50
CA VAL A 89 -12.88 13.71 23.55
C VAL A 89 -13.62 12.93 24.64
N LEU A 90 -13.11 12.96 25.86
CA LEU A 90 -13.79 12.44 27.04
C LEU A 90 -14.51 13.56 27.76
N VAL A 91 -15.81 13.42 27.98
CA VAL A 91 -16.66 14.41 28.64
C VAL A 91 -17.10 13.89 30.00
N ASP A 92 -16.85 14.67 31.05
CA ASP A 92 -17.46 14.49 32.38
C ASP A 92 -18.73 15.36 32.48
N PRO A 93 -19.94 14.78 32.41
CA PRO A 93 -21.18 15.54 32.48
C PRO A 93 -21.45 16.19 33.84
N ARG A 94 -20.78 15.75 34.92
CA ARG A 94 -21.00 16.28 36.28
C ARG A 94 -20.28 17.60 36.47
N THR A 95 -19.08 17.72 35.89
CA THR A 95 -18.25 18.92 35.99
C THR A 95 -18.41 19.84 34.77
N GLY A 96 -18.99 19.33 33.68
CA GLY A 96 -19.05 20.04 32.40
C GLY A 96 -17.69 20.14 31.70
N MET A 97 -16.68 19.40 32.17
CA MET A 97 -15.34 19.40 31.60
C MET A 97 -15.21 18.39 30.48
N ALA A 98 -14.39 18.73 29.48
CA ALA A 98 -14.02 17.84 28.40
C ALA A 98 -12.50 17.80 28.25
N TYR A 99 -11.94 16.62 28.05
CA TYR A 99 -10.51 16.36 27.86
C TYR A 99 -10.30 15.70 26.51
N TRP A 100 -9.18 15.96 25.85
CA TRP A 100 -8.99 15.49 24.48
C TRP A 100 -7.58 14.96 24.22
N ALA A 101 -7.45 14.16 23.16
CA ALA A 101 -6.17 13.80 22.56
C ALA A 101 -6.34 13.56 21.05
N HIS A 102 -5.26 13.77 20.30
CA HIS A 102 -5.20 13.51 18.87
C HIS A 102 -4.81 12.06 18.58
N VAL A 103 -5.49 11.43 17.63
CA VAL A 103 -5.16 10.07 17.18
C VAL A 103 -3.99 10.11 16.20
N THR A 104 -2.82 9.63 16.60
CA THR A 104 -1.62 9.53 15.74
C THR A 104 -1.08 8.10 15.71
N GLU A 105 -0.19 7.77 14.76
CA GLU A 105 0.47 6.45 14.74
C GLU A 105 1.22 6.15 16.05
N ILE A 106 1.77 7.21 16.67
CA ILE A 106 2.60 7.14 17.87
C ILE A 106 1.71 7.00 19.12
N ASP A 107 0.70 7.87 19.26
CA ASP A 107 -0.09 7.97 20.49
C ASP A 107 -1.23 6.93 20.55
N ALA A 108 -1.75 6.50 19.39
CA ALA A 108 -2.70 5.40 19.30
C ALA A 108 -1.95 4.06 19.29
N GLU A 109 -1.44 3.64 20.45
CA GLU A 109 -0.62 2.44 20.61
C GLU A 109 -1.44 1.15 20.37
N PRO A 110 -1.07 0.29 19.41
CA PRO A 110 -1.77 -0.97 19.19
C PRO A 110 -1.56 -1.93 20.37
N THR A 111 -2.58 -2.75 20.66
CA THR A 111 -2.50 -3.86 21.61
C THR A 111 -2.84 -5.17 20.90
N ALA A 112 -2.75 -6.31 21.61
CA ALA A 112 -3.04 -7.63 21.04
C ALA A 112 -4.43 -7.70 20.39
N SER A 113 -5.46 -7.08 20.99
CA SER A 113 -6.86 -7.13 20.52
C SER A 113 -7.46 -5.77 20.14
N ALA A 114 -6.80 -4.65 20.48
CA ALA A 114 -7.37 -3.31 20.42
C ALA A 114 -6.29 -2.26 20.13
N PHE A 115 -6.54 -1.02 20.53
CA PHE A 115 -5.49 -0.02 20.74
C PHE A 115 -5.82 0.79 22.01
N LYS A 116 -4.82 1.45 22.55
CA LYS A 116 -4.97 2.39 23.64
C LYS A 116 -4.51 3.78 23.22
N LEU A 117 -5.08 4.81 23.81
CA LEU A 117 -4.71 6.21 23.62
C LEU A 117 -4.74 6.89 24.99
N ASN A 118 -3.68 7.59 25.36
CA ASN A 118 -3.68 8.39 26.58
C ASN A 118 -4.41 9.71 26.35
N ILE A 119 -5.40 10.02 27.19
CA ILE A 119 -6.11 11.29 27.23
C ILE A 119 -5.58 12.07 28.43
N PRO A 120 -4.70 13.07 28.24
CA PRO A 120 -4.05 13.75 29.35
C PRO A 120 -5.01 14.68 30.11
N GLU A 121 -4.95 14.70 31.44
CA GLU A 121 -5.82 15.54 32.27
C GLU A 121 -5.55 17.04 32.14
N TYR A 122 -4.38 17.41 31.64
CA TYR A 122 -4.04 18.79 31.31
C TYR A 122 -4.52 19.24 29.93
N GLN A 123 -4.93 18.32 29.04
CA GLN A 123 -5.50 18.66 27.73
C GLN A 123 -7.01 18.90 27.85
N VAL A 124 -7.38 19.98 28.51
CA VAL A 124 -8.78 20.42 28.64
C VAL A 124 -9.23 21.08 27.33
N LEU A 125 -10.40 20.69 26.82
CA LEU A 125 -11.02 21.32 25.66
C LEU A 125 -11.55 22.70 26.06
N GLY A 126 -11.13 23.74 25.36
CA GLY A 126 -11.45 25.13 25.68
C GLY A 126 -10.53 26.10 24.93
N PRO A 127 -10.56 27.40 25.25
CA PRO A 127 -9.75 28.42 24.57
C PRO A 127 -8.24 28.12 24.58
N SER A 128 -7.71 27.51 25.64
CA SER A 128 -6.29 27.12 25.72
C SER A 128 -5.89 26.04 24.71
N ALA A 129 -6.84 25.21 24.26
CA ALA A 129 -6.60 24.14 23.27
C ALA A 129 -6.62 24.64 21.82
N ALA A 130 -7.22 25.81 21.54
CA ALA A 130 -7.50 26.31 20.19
C ALA A 130 -6.26 26.28 19.28
N ARG A 131 -5.16 26.88 19.74
CA ARG A 131 -3.90 26.95 18.97
C ARG A 131 -3.35 25.57 18.61
N GLN A 132 -3.43 24.62 19.54
CA GLN A 132 -2.91 23.27 19.33
C GLN A 132 -3.77 22.50 18.33
N ILE A 133 -5.11 22.60 18.43
CA ILE A 133 -6.04 21.94 17.51
C ILE A 133 -5.93 22.54 16.09
N GLU A 134 -5.78 23.86 15.98
CA GLU A 134 -5.50 24.53 14.71
C GLU A 134 -4.21 24.02 14.05
N GLN A 135 -3.15 23.86 14.86
CA GLN A 135 -1.89 23.31 14.39
C GLN A 135 -2.03 21.86 13.95
N ILE A 136 -2.74 21.02 14.71
CA ILE A 136 -3.05 19.63 14.33
C ILE A 136 -3.77 19.60 12.99
N ARG A 137 -4.81 20.41 12.81
CA ARG A 137 -5.53 20.46 11.53
C ARG A 137 -4.65 20.90 10.38
N ARG A 138 -3.80 21.91 10.59
CA ARG A 138 -2.88 22.40 9.57
C ARG A 138 -1.86 21.33 9.15
N MET A 139 -1.40 20.51 10.09
CA MET A 139 -0.34 19.52 9.87
C MET A 139 -0.85 18.12 9.53
N TRP A 140 -2.16 17.87 9.63
CA TRP A 140 -2.73 16.54 9.45
C TRP A 140 -2.46 15.97 8.05
N GLN A 141 -2.01 14.72 8.04
CA GLN A 141 -1.95 13.88 6.85
C GLN A 141 -2.52 12.50 7.21
N PRO A 142 -3.52 11.99 6.48
CA PRO A 142 -4.07 10.67 6.74
C PRO A 142 -3.02 9.57 6.52
N VAL A 143 -2.96 8.61 7.43
CA VAL A 143 -2.13 7.41 7.32
C VAL A 143 -2.85 6.41 6.41
N ARG A 144 -2.41 6.32 5.15
CA ARG A 144 -2.89 5.32 4.19
C ARG A 144 -1.94 4.13 4.15
N GLY A 145 -2.35 2.97 4.66
CA GLY A 145 -1.62 1.70 4.58
C GLY A 145 -0.26 1.66 5.31
N ASP A 146 0.48 0.54 5.17
CA ASP A 146 1.84 0.38 5.70
C ASP A 146 2.89 1.19 4.91
N ARG A 147 4.17 1.18 5.33
CA ARG A 147 5.24 1.93 4.62
C ARG A 147 5.29 1.59 3.13
N TRP A 148 5.04 0.32 2.81
CA TRP A 148 4.98 -0.18 1.45
C TRP A 148 3.78 0.33 0.66
N SER A 149 2.59 0.33 1.26
CA SER A 149 1.35 0.84 0.67
C SER A 149 1.47 2.34 0.35
N ARG A 150 2.08 3.13 1.25
CA ARG A 150 2.38 4.55 1.00
C ARG A 150 3.32 4.74 -0.19
N ALA A 151 4.39 3.95 -0.26
CA ALA A 151 5.32 4.00 -1.38
C ALA A 151 4.62 3.65 -2.70
N ARG A 152 3.76 2.62 -2.69
CA ARG A 152 2.95 2.24 -3.86
C ARG A 152 1.99 3.33 -4.31
N ASP A 153 1.27 3.97 -3.40
CA ASP A 153 0.31 5.04 -3.72
C ASP A 153 1.02 6.27 -4.33
N ALA A 154 2.18 6.62 -3.76
CA ALA A 154 3.03 7.68 -4.32
C ALA A 154 3.51 7.33 -5.73
N ILE A 155 3.96 6.09 -5.96
CA ILE A 155 4.39 5.63 -7.28
C ILE A 155 3.24 5.60 -8.27
N ALA A 156 2.06 5.12 -7.87
CA ALA A 156 0.87 5.11 -8.70
C ALA A 156 0.48 6.53 -9.15
N SER A 157 0.63 7.51 -8.25
CA SER A 157 0.38 8.93 -8.56
C SER A 157 1.38 9.47 -9.58
N CYS A 158 2.68 9.18 -9.43
CA CYS A 158 3.71 9.53 -10.42
C CYS A 158 3.41 8.88 -11.79
N ARG A 159 2.99 7.61 -11.80
CA ARG A 159 2.66 6.88 -13.03
C ARG A 159 1.42 7.41 -13.72
N ALA A 160 0.42 7.86 -12.97
CA ALA A 160 -0.79 8.47 -13.52
C ALA A 160 -0.49 9.74 -14.34
N VAL A 161 0.58 10.46 -14.00
CA VAL A 161 1.06 11.64 -14.74
C VAL A 161 2.22 11.31 -15.71
N GLY A 162 2.48 10.02 -15.97
CA GLY A 162 3.47 9.57 -16.95
C GLY A 162 4.93 9.58 -16.45
N ILE A 163 5.17 9.78 -15.15
CA ILE A 163 6.51 9.81 -14.57
C ILE A 163 6.90 8.38 -14.14
N PRO A 164 7.92 7.76 -14.78
CA PRO A 164 8.46 6.50 -14.30
C PRO A 164 9.20 6.71 -12.96
N VAL A 165 9.09 5.73 -12.06
CA VAL A 165 9.79 5.74 -10.78
C VAL A 165 10.74 4.56 -10.74
N ALA A 166 12.03 4.87 -10.63
CA ALA A 166 13.05 3.85 -10.44
C ALA A 166 12.85 3.18 -9.08
N PRO A 167 12.96 1.85 -9.01
CA PRO A 167 13.27 1.16 -7.77
C PRO A 167 14.48 1.78 -7.10
N SER A 168 14.51 1.74 -5.78
CA SER A 168 15.59 2.29 -4.96
C SER A 168 15.80 1.44 -3.71
N ALA A 169 16.91 1.65 -3.00
CA ALA A 169 17.13 1.00 -1.71
C ALA A 169 16.01 1.30 -0.70
N SER A 170 15.50 2.54 -0.66
CA SER A 170 14.41 2.91 0.25
C SER A 170 13.08 2.26 -0.11
N LEU A 171 12.78 2.10 -1.41
CA LEU A 171 11.60 1.37 -1.86
C LEU A 171 11.70 -0.11 -1.51
N TRP A 172 12.89 -0.68 -1.68
CA TRP A 172 13.20 -2.04 -1.29
C TRP A 172 13.01 -2.25 0.21
N ASP A 173 13.57 -1.36 1.04
CA ASP A 173 13.45 -1.45 2.50
C ASP A 173 11.97 -1.39 2.94
N ALA A 174 11.16 -0.56 2.27
CA ALA A 174 9.72 -0.48 2.53
C ALA A 174 9.01 -1.79 2.17
N PHE A 175 9.32 -2.39 1.01
CA PHE A 175 8.78 -3.69 0.62
C PHE A 175 9.21 -4.80 1.57
N ALA A 176 10.51 -4.90 1.87
CA ALA A 176 11.08 -5.89 2.77
C ALA A 176 10.46 -5.84 4.17
N ALA A 177 10.22 -4.64 4.71
CA ALA A 177 9.58 -4.43 6.00
C ALA A 177 8.11 -4.91 6.06
N SER A 178 7.44 -5.08 4.92
CA SER A 178 6.08 -5.65 4.85
C SER A 178 6.06 -7.18 4.89
N LEU A 179 7.23 -7.84 4.82
CA LEU A 179 7.35 -9.29 4.70
C LEU A 179 7.73 -9.95 6.04
N PRO A 180 7.26 -11.18 6.31
CA PRO A 180 7.81 -12.01 7.37
C PRO A 180 9.30 -12.32 7.12
N ALA A 181 10.12 -12.38 8.17
CA ALA A 181 11.56 -12.65 8.07
C ALA A 181 11.90 -13.94 7.30
N SER A 182 11.04 -14.96 7.37
CA SER A 182 11.19 -16.24 6.66
C SER A 182 11.10 -16.10 5.12
N GLN A 183 10.57 -15.00 4.60
CA GLN A 183 10.36 -14.78 3.16
C GLN A 183 11.46 -13.95 2.48
N LEU A 184 12.39 -13.37 3.25
CA LEU A 184 13.47 -12.52 2.72
C LEU A 184 14.60 -13.32 2.04
N SER A 185 14.83 -14.57 2.46
CA SER A 185 16.08 -15.29 2.15
C SER A 185 15.96 -16.35 1.04
N THR A 186 14.77 -16.82 0.68
CA THR A 186 14.61 -18.05 -0.13
C THR A 186 14.17 -17.85 -1.58
N SER A 187 13.77 -16.65 -1.99
CA SER A 187 13.19 -16.42 -3.32
C SER A 187 14.18 -15.77 -4.31
N ALA A 188 14.21 -16.28 -5.55
CA ALA A 188 14.96 -15.71 -6.65
C ALA A 188 14.08 -15.65 -7.90
N ALA A 189 14.06 -14.49 -8.57
CA ALA A 189 13.46 -14.32 -9.88
C ALA A 189 14.36 -14.94 -10.96
N ILE A 190 13.78 -15.69 -11.88
CA ILE A 190 14.50 -16.29 -13.02
C ILE A 190 14.21 -15.43 -14.24
N THR A 191 15.26 -14.94 -14.88
CA THR A 191 15.16 -14.00 -16.00
C THR A 191 16.01 -14.46 -17.17
N PHE A 192 15.60 -14.16 -18.40
CA PHE A 192 16.37 -14.41 -19.62
C PHE A 192 16.31 -13.19 -20.54
N GLY A 193 17.45 -12.71 -21.03
CA GLY A 193 17.52 -11.52 -21.88
C GLY A 193 17.16 -10.19 -21.20
N LEU A 194 16.83 -10.17 -19.90
CA LEU A 194 16.60 -8.94 -19.14
C LEU A 194 17.94 -8.25 -18.88
N ARG A 195 18.04 -6.97 -19.24
CA ARG A 195 19.19 -6.10 -18.94
C ARG A 195 18.75 -4.98 -18.02
N LEU A 196 19.47 -4.78 -16.92
CA LEU A 196 19.26 -3.68 -15.99
C LEU A 196 20.50 -2.77 -15.95
N SER A 197 20.28 -1.49 -15.66
CA SER A 197 21.32 -0.48 -15.40
C SER A 197 21.07 0.21 -14.06
N GLY A 198 22.09 0.83 -13.47
CA GLY A 198 22.01 1.43 -12.12
C GLY A 198 23.05 0.86 -11.14
N ASP A 199 22.81 1.04 -9.85
CA ASP A 199 23.75 0.69 -8.76
C ASP A 199 23.42 -0.64 -8.05
N ALA A 200 22.23 -1.21 -8.28
CA ALA A 200 21.83 -2.46 -7.64
C ALA A 200 22.69 -3.65 -8.12
N PRO A 201 23.00 -4.66 -7.28
CA PRO A 201 23.79 -5.82 -7.69
C PRO A 201 23.24 -6.58 -8.91
N ALA A 202 21.92 -6.54 -9.12
CA ALA A 202 21.25 -7.11 -10.27
C ALA A 202 21.75 -6.55 -11.62
N THR A 203 22.27 -5.33 -11.67
CA THR A 203 22.76 -4.71 -12.92
C THR A 203 24.00 -5.43 -13.43
N VAL A 204 24.94 -5.75 -12.55
CA VAL A 204 26.14 -6.54 -12.87
C VAL A 204 25.76 -7.95 -13.32
N LYS A 205 24.85 -8.61 -12.58
CA LYS A 205 24.39 -9.97 -12.92
C LYS A 205 23.69 -10.03 -14.26
N THR A 206 22.80 -9.08 -14.51
CA THR A 206 22.08 -9.00 -15.78
C THR A 206 22.97 -8.49 -16.91
N ALA A 207 24.08 -7.78 -16.68
CA ALA A 207 25.05 -7.40 -17.71
C ALA A 207 26.01 -8.55 -18.09
N ALA A 208 26.34 -9.43 -17.15
CA ALA A 208 27.26 -10.55 -17.38
C ALA A 208 26.66 -11.74 -18.15
N THR A 209 25.35 -11.74 -18.49
CA THR A 209 24.76 -12.88 -19.21
C THR A 209 25.30 -13.04 -20.64
N ASP A 210 25.62 -14.29 -20.97
CA ASP A 210 26.02 -14.79 -22.29
C ASP A 210 24.83 -15.18 -23.17
N HIS A 211 23.59 -15.00 -22.67
CA HIS A 211 22.34 -15.47 -23.29
C HIS A 211 22.30 -16.97 -23.57
N ARG A 212 23.08 -17.77 -22.84
CA ARG A 212 23.04 -19.24 -22.89
C ARG A 212 22.40 -19.83 -21.64
N SER A 213 22.34 -19.06 -20.55
CA SER A 213 21.73 -19.48 -19.29
C SER A 213 20.83 -18.39 -18.70
N PRO A 214 19.75 -18.76 -17.98
CA PRO A 214 18.94 -17.80 -17.22
C PRO A 214 19.74 -17.15 -16.09
N VAL A 215 19.44 -15.89 -15.80
CA VAL A 215 19.99 -15.13 -14.67
C VAL A 215 19.03 -15.25 -13.49
N ARG A 216 19.58 -15.61 -12.32
CA ARG A 216 18.84 -15.66 -11.05
C ARG A 216 19.10 -14.41 -10.24
N LEU A 217 18.03 -13.69 -9.88
CA LEU A 217 18.07 -12.47 -9.08
C LEU A 217 17.37 -12.70 -7.75
N THR A 218 18.13 -12.74 -6.66
CA THR A 218 17.57 -12.78 -5.29
C THR A 218 16.92 -11.45 -4.94
N LEU A 219 16.16 -11.41 -3.85
CA LEU A 219 15.58 -10.15 -3.39
C LEU A 219 16.67 -9.13 -3.03
N GLU A 220 17.78 -9.54 -2.39
CA GLU A 220 18.88 -8.63 -2.05
C GLU A 220 19.60 -8.09 -3.30
N ASP A 221 19.67 -8.88 -4.39
CA ASP A 221 20.26 -8.39 -5.65
C ASP A 221 19.49 -7.20 -6.23
N LEU A 222 18.20 -7.08 -5.91
CA LEU A 222 17.32 -6.02 -6.38
C LEU A 222 17.35 -4.78 -5.47
N ARG A 223 18.14 -4.80 -4.40
CA ARG A 223 18.29 -3.67 -3.49
C ARG A 223 19.21 -2.62 -4.10
N GLY A 224 18.70 -1.39 -4.22
CA GLY A 224 19.39 -0.29 -4.88
C GLY A 224 18.54 0.30 -6.01
N THR A 225 19.15 1.23 -6.74
CA THR A 225 18.59 1.88 -7.91
C THR A 225 18.81 1.06 -9.15
N TRP A 226 17.75 0.79 -9.90
CA TRP A 226 17.87 0.12 -11.19
C TRP A 226 16.82 0.52 -12.21
N PHE A 227 17.17 0.40 -13.50
CA PHE A 227 16.32 0.70 -14.64
C PHE A 227 16.40 -0.42 -15.69
N PRO A 228 15.30 -0.74 -16.39
CA PRO A 228 15.33 -1.62 -17.55
C PRO A 228 16.09 -0.94 -18.70
N SER A 229 17.05 -1.66 -19.28
CA SER A 229 17.82 -1.18 -20.43
C SER A 229 17.21 -1.72 -21.73
N GLY A 230 16.93 -0.83 -22.69
CA GLY A 230 16.42 -1.23 -24.02
C GLY A 230 14.89 -1.34 -24.07
N SER A 231 14.37 -2.54 -24.40
CA SER A 231 12.93 -2.77 -24.62
C SER A 231 12.10 -2.42 -23.38
N THR A 232 11.04 -1.63 -23.59
CA THR A 232 10.04 -1.34 -22.55
C THR A 232 9.09 -2.50 -22.34
N GLU A 233 9.12 -3.54 -23.17
CA GLU A 233 8.24 -4.71 -23.05
C GLU A 233 8.97 -5.92 -22.45
N VAL A 234 8.38 -6.50 -21.42
CA VAL A 234 8.89 -7.68 -20.69
C VAL A 234 7.82 -8.76 -20.66
N PHE A 235 8.20 -9.98 -21.01
CA PHE A 235 7.31 -11.13 -21.04
C PHE A 235 7.45 -11.96 -19.76
N VAL A 236 6.34 -12.54 -19.31
CA VAL A 236 6.26 -13.36 -18.10
C VAL A 236 5.55 -14.65 -18.44
N CYS A 237 6.14 -15.79 -18.11
CA CYS A 237 5.52 -17.11 -18.27
C CYS A 237 5.67 -17.98 -17.02
N GLU A 238 4.75 -18.91 -16.83
CA GLU A 238 4.80 -19.86 -15.72
C GLU A 238 5.75 -21.03 -16.00
N ASN A 239 5.68 -21.61 -17.21
CA ASN A 239 6.38 -22.85 -17.54
C ASN A 239 7.86 -22.65 -17.95
N HIS A 240 8.71 -23.50 -17.38
CA HIS A 240 10.15 -23.61 -17.68
C HIS A 240 10.46 -24.11 -19.10
N VAL A 241 9.59 -24.90 -19.73
CA VAL A 241 9.78 -25.39 -21.11
C VAL A 241 9.93 -24.22 -22.10
N VAL A 242 9.24 -23.10 -21.84
CA VAL A 242 9.33 -21.89 -22.67
C VAL A 242 10.76 -21.32 -22.62
N VAL A 243 11.35 -21.14 -21.43
CA VAL A 243 12.71 -20.59 -21.34
C VAL A 243 13.77 -21.52 -21.92
N GLU A 244 13.63 -22.84 -21.74
CA GLU A 244 14.53 -23.81 -22.35
C GLU A 244 14.50 -23.73 -23.89
N SER A 245 13.31 -23.55 -24.45
CA SER A 245 13.11 -23.43 -25.90
C SER A 245 13.64 -22.10 -26.44
N VAL A 246 13.45 -21.01 -25.69
CA VAL A 246 14.01 -19.69 -26.02
C VAL A 246 15.53 -19.73 -26.07
N ILE A 247 16.17 -20.38 -25.08
CA ILE A 247 17.64 -20.54 -25.05
C ILE A 247 18.13 -21.30 -26.28
N ARG A 248 17.46 -22.40 -26.65
CA ARG A 248 17.87 -23.26 -27.78
C ARG A 248 17.66 -22.61 -29.15
N THR A 249 16.66 -21.73 -29.29
CA THR A 249 16.21 -21.27 -30.61
C THR A 249 16.43 -19.77 -30.87
N LEU A 250 16.17 -18.92 -29.87
CA LEU A 250 16.23 -17.46 -30.01
C LEU A 250 17.55 -16.89 -29.48
N GLY A 251 18.01 -17.35 -28.32
CA GLY A 251 19.21 -16.83 -27.66
C GLY A 251 19.15 -15.31 -27.49
N VAL A 252 20.16 -14.61 -28.01
CA VAL A 252 20.27 -13.13 -28.00
C VAL A 252 19.12 -12.42 -28.71
N ARG A 253 18.37 -13.10 -29.59
CA ARG A 253 17.24 -12.53 -30.33
C ARG A 253 15.93 -12.60 -29.55
N SER A 254 15.97 -13.00 -28.27
CA SER A 254 14.80 -13.01 -27.40
C SER A 254 14.59 -11.64 -26.76
N ARG A 255 13.33 -11.22 -26.70
CA ARG A 255 12.87 -10.18 -25.78
C ARG A 255 13.05 -10.65 -24.32
N PRO A 256 13.11 -9.72 -23.36
CA PRO A 256 13.23 -10.06 -21.95
C PRO A 256 12.09 -10.97 -21.47
N LEU A 257 12.45 -12.07 -20.82
CA LEU A 257 11.53 -13.07 -20.27
C LEU A 257 11.78 -13.26 -18.77
N ILE A 258 10.70 -13.34 -17.99
CA ILE A 258 10.70 -13.69 -16.56
C ILE A 258 9.90 -14.98 -16.39
N VAL A 259 10.48 -15.96 -15.70
CA VAL A 259 9.86 -17.25 -15.45
C VAL A 259 9.39 -17.33 -14.00
N LEU A 260 8.13 -17.69 -13.79
CA LEU A 260 7.53 -17.76 -12.46
C LEU A 260 7.81 -19.10 -11.75
N GLY A 261 7.70 -20.23 -12.45
CA GLY A 261 7.87 -21.56 -11.85
C GLY A 261 6.79 -21.89 -10.80
N GLY A 262 5.55 -21.42 -11.02
CA GLY A 262 4.44 -21.50 -10.09
C GLY A 262 4.09 -20.14 -9.45
N PHE A 263 3.60 -20.16 -8.20
CA PHE A 263 3.22 -18.91 -7.51
C PHE A 263 4.46 -18.04 -7.24
N PRO A 264 4.44 -16.75 -7.63
CA PRO A 264 5.62 -15.89 -7.57
C PRO A 264 6.13 -15.71 -6.14
N GLY A 265 7.43 -15.94 -5.97
CA GLY A 265 8.16 -15.56 -4.76
C GLY A 265 8.38 -14.04 -4.67
N LYS A 266 8.87 -13.57 -3.52
CA LYS A 266 9.00 -12.14 -3.21
C LYS A 266 10.02 -11.39 -4.07
N ALA A 267 11.09 -12.04 -4.50
CA ALA A 267 12.02 -11.47 -5.49
C ALA A 267 11.34 -11.22 -6.84
N THR A 268 10.55 -12.19 -7.33
CA THR A 268 9.79 -12.07 -8.58
C THR A 268 8.71 -11.00 -8.48
N GLU A 269 7.99 -10.96 -7.35
CA GLU A 269 7.03 -9.90 -7.05
C GLU A 269 7.70 -8.52 -7.10
N TYR A 270 8.77 -8.30 -6.33
CA TYR A 270 9.45 -7.00 -6.29
C TYR A 270 10.01 -6.59 -7.66
N LEU A 271 10.61 -7.51 -8.41
CA LEU A 271 11.11 -7.25 -9.76
C LEU A 271 9.99 -6.78 -10.70
N LEU A 272 8.86 -7.50 -10.74
CA LEU A 272 7.75 -7.15 -11.62
C LEU A 272 7.13 -5.80 -11.26
N LEU A 273 7.01 -5.51 -9.96
CA LEU A 273 6.56 -4.22 -9.47
C LEU A 273 7.50 -3.11 -9.89
N GLY A 274 8.81 -3.29 -9.67
CA GLY A 274 9.82 -2.31 -10.05
C GLY A 274 9.87 -2.04 -11.56
N LEU A 275 9.68 -3.07 -12.39
CA LEU A 275 9.56 -2.91 -13.85
C LEU A 275 8.31 -2.10 -14.23
N GLY A 276 7.16 -2.39 -13.61
CA GLY A 276 5.94 -1.61 -13.83
C GLY A 276 6.07 -0.15 -13.36
N PHE A 277 6.78 0.09 -12.26
CA PHE A 277 7.10 1.43 -11.75
C PHE A 277 8.06 2.18 -12.66
N ALA A 278 9.07 1.51 -13.20
CA ALA A 278 9.97 2.06 -14.22
C ALA A 278 9.28 2.28 -15.58
N GLY A 279 8.06 1.76 -15.74
CA GLY A 279 7.19 2.01 -16.89
C GLY A 279 7.23 0.97 -17.98
N CYS A 280 7.76 -0.22 -17.70
CA CYS A 280 7.66 -1.35 -18.61
C CYS A 280 6.21 -1.79 -18.83
N VAL A 281 5.94 -2.24 -20.04
CA VAL A 281 4.76 -3.01 -20.44
C VAL A 281 5.03 -4.47 -20.09
N VAL A 282 4.21 -5.03 -19.20
CA VAL A 282 4.36 -6.42 -18.76
C VAL A 282 3.33 -7.30 -19.47
N GLN A 283 3.81 -8.26 -20.26
CA GLN A 283 3.01 -9.24 -21.01
C GLN A 283 2.99 -10.56 -20.22
N VAL A 284 1.82 -10.98 -19.73
CA VAL A 284 1.71 -12.14 -18.82
C VAL A 284 0.98 -13.30 -19.47
N HIS A 285 1.66 -14.45 -19.54
CA HIS A 285 1.09 -15.75 -19.82
C HIS A 285 1.12 -16.60 -18.55
N ALA A 286 -0.05 -17.00 -18.06
CA ALA A 286 -0.17 -17.94 -16.95
C ALA A 286 -1.24 -18.97 -17.33
N ASP A 287 -1.11 -20.17 -16.78
CA ASP A 287 -1.96 -21.30 -17.14
C ASP A 287 -3.44 -21.03 -16.86
N HIS A 288 -4.31 -21.75 -17.56
CA HIS A 288 -5.76 -21.64 -17.42
C HIS A 288 -6.30 -22.38 -16.17
N ASP A 289 -5.43 -22.68 -15.21
CA ASP A 289 -5.77 -23.38 -13.99
C ASP A 289 -6.10 -22.41 -12.83
N ALA A 290 -6.35 -22.96 -11.64
CA ALA A 290 -6.69 -22.13 -10.48
C ALA A 290 -5.50 -21.27 -10.00
N VAL A 291 -4.26 -21.72 -10.22
CA VAL A 291 -3.05 -21.03 -9.79
C VAL A 291 -2.78 -19.83 -10.72
N GLY A 292 -2.82 -20.03 -12.04
CA GLY A 292 -2.66 -18.97 -13.03
C GLY A 292 -3.73 -17.87 -12.93
N ARG A 293 -4.98 -18.24 -12.62
CA ARG A 293 -6.03 -17.24 -12.29
C ARG A 293 -5.71 -16.43 -11.03
N LYS A 294 -5.17 -17.07 -9.99
CA LYS A 294 -4.78 -16.39 -8.75
C LYS A 294 -3.60 -15.44 -8.97
N ILE A 295 -2.59 -15.86 -9.75
CA ILE A 295 -1.43 -15.02 -10.11
C ILE A 295 -1.89 -13.74 -10.83
N LYS A 296 -2.77 -13.87 -11.83
CA LYS A 296 -3.35 -12.71 -12.55
C LYS A 296 -4.15 -11.80 -11.61
N GLY A 297 -4.96 -12.37 -10.71
CA GLY A 297 -5.84 -11.63 -9.81
C GLY A 297 -5.14 -10.89 -8.65
N THR A 298 -4.06 -11.44 -8.09
CA THR A 298 -3.38 -10.85 -6.92
C THR A 298 -2.18 -9.99 -7.29
N LEU A 299 -1.27 -10.50 -8.14
CA LEU A 299 0.01 -9.84 -8.40
C LEU A 299 -0.14 -8.65 -9.35
N PHE A 300 -0.89 -8.88 -10.43
CA PHE A 300 -1.01 -7.93 -11.52
C PHE A 300 -2.29 -7.08 -11.44
N GLY A 301 -3.41 -7.65 -10.98
CA GLY A 301 -4.69 -6.92 -10.90
C GLY A 301 -4.72 -5.72 -9.92
N GLN A 302 -3.84 -5.67 -8.93
CA GLN A 302 -3.90 -4.67 -7.85
C GLN A 302 -2.74 -3.67 -7.81
N THR A 303 -1.71 -3.80 -8.65
CA THR A 303 -0.47 -3.01 -8.48
C THR A 303 0.17 -2.48 -9.76
N ILE A 304 0.16 -3.25 -10.85
CA ILE A 304 0.81 -2.89 -12.11
C ILE A 304 -0.10 -3.24 -13.27
N LYS A 305 -0.28 -2.33 -14.24
CA LYS A 305 -1.03 -2.66 -15.46
C LYS A 305 -0.26 -3.73 -16.24
N PHE A 306 -0.97 -4.75 -16.71
CA PHE A 306 -0.40 -5.82 -17.52
C PHE A 306 -1.30 -6.11 -18.72
N HIS A 307 -0.72 -6.73 -19.74
CA HIS A 307 -1.42 -7.22 -20.91
C HIS A 307 -1.39 -8.75 -20.90
N GLU A 308 -2.51 -9.36 -21.27
CA GLU A 308 -2.59 -10.81 -21.34
C GLU A 308 -1.92 -11.30 -22.63
N TRP A 309 -0.86 -12.10 -22.46
CA TRP A 309 -0.17 -12.75 -23.56
C TRP A 309 -0.89 -14.06 -23.92
N LYS A 310 -1.68 -14.00 -24.99
CA LYS A 310 -2.51 -15.11 -25.49
C LYS A 310 -1.89 -15.77 -26.72
N PRO A 311 -1.13 -16.87 -26.59
CA PRO A 311 -0.79 -17.71 -27.73
C PRO A 311 -2.03 -18.46 -28.26
N CYS A 312 -1.98 -19.02 -29.48
CA CYS A 312 -3.01 -19.91 -30.01
C CYS A 312 -4.43 -19.33 -30.11
N LYS A 313 -4.59 -18.04 -30.46
CA LYS A 313 -5.90 -17.37 -30.56
C LYS A 313 -6.94 -18.10 -31.43
N ASP A 314 -6.48 -18.90 -32.39
CA ASP A 314 -7.32 -19.59 -33.37
C ASP A 314 -7.52 -21.10 -33.08
N ARG A 315 -7.01 -21.64 -31.96
CA ARG A 315 -7.16 -23.07 -31.62
C ARG A 315 -8.35 -23.32 -30.68
N ALA A 316 -9.02 -24.47 -30.87
CA ALA A 316 -10.19 -24.84 -30.09
C ALA A 316 -9.84 -25.06 -28.59
N LEU A 317 -10.66 -24.51 -27.69
CA LEU A 317 -10.50 -24.61 -26.22
C LEU A 317 -10.37 -26.05 -25.69
N THR A 318 -10.86 -27.04 -26.44
CA THR A 318 -10.76 -28.47 -26.12
C THR A 318 -9.34 -29.03 -26.26
N GLU A 319 -8.53 -28.52 -27.20
CA GLU A 319 -7.14 -28.94 -27.39
C GLU A 319 -6.21 -28.36 -26.30
N LEU A 320 -6.54 -27.15 -25.83
CA LEU A 320 -5.81 -26.38 -24.82
C LEU A 320 -6.09 -26.81 -23.36
N ARG A 321 -6.98 -27.79 -23.14
CA ARG A 321 -7.30 -28.35 -21.80
C ARG A 321 -6.45 -29.57 -21.44
N THR A 322 -5.50 -29.95 -22.28
CA THR A 322 -4.61 -31.09 -22.06
C THR A 322 -3.32 -30.64 -21.37
N SER A 323 -2.61 -31.55 -20.70
CA SER A 323 -1.28 -31.31 -20.11
C SER A 323 -0.19 -30.94 -21.14
N ARG A 324 -0.51 -30.94 -22.44
CA ARG A 324 0.37 -30.59 -23.58
C ARG A 324 0.02 -29.25 -24.25
N ALA A 325 -0.92 -28.49 -23.71
CA ALA A 325 -1.39 -27.24 -24.31
C ALA A 325 -0.25 -26.24 -24.58
N GLU A 326 0.75 -26.15 -23.69
CA GLU A 326 1.90 -25.25 -23.87
C GLU A 326 2.89 -25.75 -24.92
N GLU A 327 3.16 -27.05 -25.01
CA GLU A 327 3.98 -27.64 -26.09
C GLU A 327 3.38 -27.33 -27.47
N LEU A 328 2.05 -27.38 -27.56
CA LEU A 328 1.30 -27.09 -28.77
C LEU A 328 1.32 -25.60 -29.15
N CYS A 329 1.47 -24.71 -28.17
CA CYS A 329 1.51 -23.25 -28.34
C CYS A 329 2.92 -22.66 -28.36
N LEU A 330 3.95 -23.49 -28.19
CA LEU A 330 5.35 -23.08 -28.16
C LEU A 330 5.78 -22.27 -29.39
N PRO A 331 5.40 -22.61 -30.64
CA PRO A 331 5.76 -21.79 -31.80
C PRO A 331 5.25 -20.35 -31.73
N ASP A 332 4.00 -20.16 -31.30
CA ASP A 332 3.38 -18.83 -31.15
C ASP A 332 4.04 -18.03 -30.02
N LEU A 333 4.35 -18.71 -28.90
CA LEU A 333 5.07 -18.13 -27.78
C LEU A 333 6.47 -17.65 -28.21
N LEU A 334 7.23 -18.49 -28.90
CA LEU A 334 8.54 -18.13 -29.43
C LEU A 334 8.47 -17.02 -30.48
N GLY A 335 7.40 -16.97 -31.28
CA GLY A 335 7.15 -15.90 -32.24
C GLY A 335 7.02 -14.53 -31.57
N ALA A 336 6.24 -14.44 -30.49
CA ALA A 336 6.06 -13.20 -29.73
C ALA A 336 7.35 -12.71 -29.03
N LEU A 337 8.20 -13.65 -28.62
CA LEU A 337 9.47 -13.35 -27.95
C LEU A 337 10.58 -12.96 -28.92
N ARG A 338 10.42 -13.15 -30.23
CA ARG A 338 11.47 -12.83 -31.21
C ARG A 338 11.59 -11.32 -31.40
N ILE A 339 12.81 -10.80 -31.33
CA ILE A 339 13.16 -9.45 -31.77
C ILE A 339 13.20 -9.49 -33.30
N ALA A 340 12.48 -8.57 -33.96
CA ALA A 340 12.55 -8.42 -35.42
C ALA A 340 13.91 -7.85 -35.80
N ASP A 341 14.49 -8.36 -36.89
CA ASP A 341 15.80 -7.92 -37.41
C ASP A 341 15.76 -6.47 -37.92
#